data_AF-A0A5N5CZL6-F1
#
_entry.id   AF-A0A5N5CZL6-F1
#
_cell.length_a   1.000
_cell.length_b   1.000
_cell.length_c   1.000
_cell.angle_alpha   90.00
_cell.angle_beta   90.00
_cell.angle_gamma   90.00
#
_symmetry.space_group_name_H-M   'P 1'
#
loop_
_entity.id
_entity.type
_entity.pdbx_description
1 polymer ?
#
loop_
_entity_poly.entity_id
_entity_poly.type
_entity_poly.pdbx_seq_one_letter_code
_entity_poly.pdbx_strand_id
1 'polypeptide(L)'
;MHKAFFPHVKLKHPTAEGEGWRVEFRPMDVQLSDFENAAYVVFVVLAARAVERFGVDWRVPLGKVWENFDRAHPRDAVRWQRFWWRVGDGGDDRVNGVEGKLPNVALLTADEIVNGCQSFKGILAIAEDYMAEEGFSLDEKEQLRPYLDLISGRASGRLRTAARSVRDFVMQHPEYARDSQISEGICFDLLQEIREVVDGKRDNSMFT
;
A
#
# COMPACT_ATOMS: atom_id res chain seq x y z
N MET A 1 -29.86 5.82 1.45
CA MET A 1 -29.24 4.60 2.00
C MET A 1 -27.73 4.49 1.74
N HIS A 2 -27.19 4.94 0.59
CA HIS A 2 -25.77 4.78 0.22
C HIS A 2 -24.70 5.58 1.02
N LYS A 3 -25.10 6.44 1.97
CA LYS A 3 -24.16 7.30 2.73
C LYS A 3 -23.76 6.73 4.10
N ALA A 4 -24.38 5.63 4.56
CA ALA A 4 -24.12 5.02 5.87
C ALA A 4 -23.34 3.69 5.80
N PHE A 5 -22.82 3.35 4.61
CA PHE A 5 -21.98 2.16 4.39
C PHE A 5 -20.57 2.61 4.01
N PHE A 6 -19.56 2.10 4.72
CA PHE A 6 -18.15 2.47 4.59
C PHE A 6 -17.33 1.27 4.09
N PRO A 7 -17.44 0.89 2.81
CA PRO A 7 -16.63 -0.19 2.27
C PRO A 7 -15.17 0.26 2.09
N HIS A 8 -14.27 -0.69 1.96
CA HIS A 8 -12.86 -0.44 1.62
C HIS A 8 -12.68 0.12 0.21
N VAL A 9 -13.55 -0.28 -0.73
CA VAL A 9 -13.60 0.26 -2.09
C VAL A 9 -15.05 0.64 -2.39
N LYS A 10 -15.27 1.87 -2.85
CA LYS A 10 -16.61 2.40 -3.12
C LYS A 10 -16.76 2.72 -4.60
N LEU A 11 -17.74 2.08 -5.24
CA LEU A 11 -18.20 2.48 -6.58
C LEU A 11 -19.07 3.73 -6.45
N LYS A 12 -18.67 4.82 -7.12
CA LYS A 12 -19.41 6.08 -7.20
C LYS A 12 -20.13 6.14 -8.54
N HIS A 13 -21.45 6.31 -8.48
CA HIS A 13 -22.30 6.49 -9.65
C HIS A 13 -21.96 7.80 -10.40
N PRO A 14 -22.20 7.83 -11.71
CA PRO A 14 -22.10 9.06 -12.48
C PRO A 14 -23.09 10.10 -11.95
N THR A 15 -22.73 11.37 -12.06
CA THR A 15 -23.59 12.49 -11.67
C THR A 15 -24.23 13.13 -12.90
N ALA A 16 -25.38 13.79 -12.72
CA ALA A 16 -26.02 14.54 -13.80
C ALA A 16 -25.14 15.70 -14.32
N GLU A 17 -24.16 16.13 -13.52
CA GLU A 17 -23.19 17.18 -13.83
C GLU A 17 -22.04 16.70 -14.74
N GLY A 18 -22.08 15.44 -15.20
CA GLY A 18 -21.16 14.93 -16.22
C GLY A 18 -19.97 14.12 -15.70
N GLU A 19 -19.88 13.88 -14.39
CA GLU A 19 -18.86 12.97 -13.86
C GLU A 19 -19.21 11.51 -14.22
N GLY A 20 -18.24 10.77 -14.75
CA GLY A 20 -18.40 9.35 -15.07
C GLY A 20 -18.43 8.42 -13.85
N TRP A 21 -18.43 7.11 -14.12
CA TRP A 21 -18.25 6.08 -13.10
C TRP A 21 -16.86 6.21 -12.46
N ARG A 22 -16.80 6.17 -11.12
CA ARG A 22 -15.55 6.32 -10.37
C ARG A 22 -15.43 5.26 -9.32
N VAL A 23 -14.19 4.92 -8.99
CA VAL A 23 -13.84 4.04 -7.88
C VAL A 23 -13.09 4.84 -6.83
N GLU A 24 -13.49 4.72 -5.57
CA GLU A 24 -12.81 5.33 -4.44
C GLU A 24 -12.10 4.24 -3.62
N PHE A 25 -10.78 4.33 -3.54
CA PHE A 25 -9.92 3.44 -2.75
C PHE A 25 -9.70 4.06 -1.36
N ARG A 26 -10.12 3.36 -0.30
CA ARG A 26 -10.20 3.85 1.08
C ARG A 26 -9.31 3.13 2.13
N PRO A 27 -8.55 2.06 1.86
CA PRO A 27 -7.77 1.39 2.90
C PRO A 27 -6.53 2.15 3.41
N MET A 28 -6.08 3.21 2.73
CA MET A 28 -4.79 3.83 3.03
C MET A 28 -4.86 4.69 4.30
N ASP A 29 -3.94 4.43 5.22
CA ASP A 29 -3.69 5.32 6.36
C ASP A 29 -2.98 6.60 5.90
N VAL A 30 -3.36 7.73 6.49
CA VAL A 30 -2.66 9.00 6.28
C VAL A 30 -1.26 8.95 6.88
N GLN A 31 -0.29 9.45 6.14
CA GLN A 31 1.10 9.58 6.56
C GLN A 31 1.38 11.01 7.02
N LEU A 32 2.49 11.20 7.72
CA LEU A 32 2.81 12.49 8.35
C LEU A 32 3.24 13.53 7.33
N SER A 33 4.05 13.15 6.33
CA SER A 33 4.50 14.07 5.29
C SER A 33 3.65 14.00 4.02
N ASP A 34 3.53 15.13 3.33
CA ASP A 34 2.90 15.22 2.01
C ASP A 34 3.64 14.34 0.98
N PHE A 35 4.96 14.19 1.11
CA PHE A 35 5.77 13.31 0.27
C PHE A 35 5.33 11.85 0.37
N GLU A 36 5.16 11.32 1.59
CA GLU A 36 4.73 9.93 1.79
C GLU A 36 3.29 9.73 1.30
N ASN A 37 2.40 10.68 1.57
CA ASN A 37 1.02 10.65 1.07
C ASN A 37 0.99 10.66 -0.47
N ALA A 38 1.79 11.52 -1.11
CA ALA A 38 1.93 11.56 -2.55
C ALA A 38 2.49 10.24 -3.10
N ALA A 39 3.47 9.63 -2.43
CA ALA A 39 4.04 8.36 -2.86
C ALA A 39 3.00 7.23 -2.93
N TYR A 40 2.14 7.14 -1.91
CA TYR A 40 1.05 6.16 -1.89
C TYR A 40 0.00 6.43 -2.96
N VAL A 41 -0.34 7.71 -3.21
CA VAL A 41 -1.28 8.08 -4.29
C VAL A 41 -0.71 7.72 -5.66
N VAL A 42 0.55 8.11 -5.93
CA VAL A 42 1.26 7.79 -7.18
C VAL A 42 1.29 6.28 -7.40
N PHE A 43 1.65 5.51 -6.38
CA PHE A 43 1.70 4.05 -6.46
C PHE A 43 0.33 3.43 -6.81
N VAL A 44 -0.76 3.85 -6.14
CA VAL A 44 -2.11 3.34 -6.43
C VAL A 44 -2.56 3.72 -7.84
N VAL A 45 -2.26 4.94 -8.29
CA VAL A 45 -2.60 5.40 -9.66
C VAL A 45 -1.84 4.58 -10.70
N LEU A 46 -0.53 4.41 -10.55
CA LEU A 46 0.28 3.61 -11.48
C LEU A 46 -0.18 2.15 -11.51
N ALA A 47 -0.46 1.55 -10.34
CA ALA A 47 -0.97 0.18 -10.26
C ALA A 47 -2.34 0.04 -10.96
N ALA A 48 -3.26 0.98 -10.73
CA ALA A 48 -4.58 0.96 -11.37
C ALA A 48 -4.48 1.11 -12.89
N ARG A 49 -3.61 1.99 -13.39
CA ARG A 49 -3.38 2.20 -14.81
C ARG A 49 -2.71 1.00 -15.47
N ALA A 50 -1.75 0.37 -14.81
CA ALA A 50 -1.11 -0.83 -15.31
C ALA A 50 -2.09 -2.01 -15.40
N VAL A 51 -3.00 -2.16 -14.42
CA VAL A 51 -4.08 -3.17 -14.48
C VAL A 51 -5.02 -2.91 -15.67
N GLU A 52 -5.42 -1.66 -15.89
CA GLU A 52 -6.25 -1.26 -17.03
C GLU A 52 -5.55 -1.53 -18.37
N ARG A 53 -4.27 -1.18 -18.47
CA ARG A 53 -3.47 -1.30 -19.68
C ARG A 53 -3.20 -2.76 -20.08
N PHE A 54 -2.79 -3.58 -19.12
CA PHE A 54 -2.34 -4.95 -19.38
C PHE A 54 -3.43 -6.00 -19.17
N GLY A 55 -4.62 -5.60 -18.70
CA GLY A 55 -5.70 -6.54 -18.39
C GLY A 55 -5.31 -7.56 -17.31
N VAL A 56 -4.46 -7.15 -16.36
CA VAL A 56 -3.94 -8.07 -15.35
C VAL A 56 -5.06 -8.55 -14.44
N ASP A 57 -5.18 -9.87 -14.29
CA ASP A 57 -6.17 -10.45 -13.41
C ASP A 57 -5.59 -10.70 -12.01
N TRP A 58 -5.93 -9.82 -11.06
CA TRP A 58 -5.57 -9.96 -9.64
C TRP A 58 -6.74 -10.42 -8.76
N ARG A 59 -7.76 -11.04 -9.35
CA ARG A 59 -8.93 -11.48 -8.58
C ARG A 59 -8.54 -12.55 -7.57
N VAL A 60 -8.87 -12.30 -6.31
CA VAL A 60 -8.75 -13.22 -5.17
C VAL A 60 -10.16 -13.50 -4.64
N PRO A 61 -10.51 -14.75 -4.27
CA PRO A 61 -11.82 -15.06 -3.70
C PRO A 61 -12.12 -14.20 -2.47
N LEU A 62 -13.35 -13.68 -2.37
CA LEU A 62 -13.71 -12.68 -1.35
C LEU A 62 -13.43 -13.15 0.09
N GLY A 63 -13.63 -14.43 0.41
CA GLY A 63 -13.30 -14.98 1.73
C GLY A 63 -11.81 -14.87 2.09
N LYS A 64 -10.92 -15.00 1.09
CA LYS A 64 -9.47 -14.80 1.27
C LYS A 64 -9.09 -13.32 1.36
N VAL A 65 -9.86 -12.45 0.73
CA VAL A 65 -9.72 -10.99 0.89
C VAL A 65 -10.05 -10.59 2.33
N TRP A 66 -11.10 -11.16 2.93
CA TRP A 66 -11.43 -10.92 4.34
C TRP A 66 -10.35 -11.44 5.27
N GLU A 67 -9.83 -12.65 5.01
CA GLU A 67 -8.68 -13.17 5.76
C GLU A 67 -7.44 -12.27 5.65
N ASN A 68 -7.21 -11.65 4.49
CA ASN A 68 -6.14 -10.66 4.32
C ASN A 68 -6.33 -9.43 5.20
N PHE A 69 -7.58 -8.96 5.38
CA PHE A 69 -7.86 -7.87 6.32
C PHE A 69 -7.48 -8.28 7.74
N ASP A 70 -7.87 -9.46 8.21
CA ASP A 70 -7.49 -9.95 9.54
C ASP A 70 -5.96 -10.06 9.69
N ARG A 71 -5.27 -10.52 8.64
CA ARG A 71 -3.80 -10.63 8.59
C ARG A 71 -3.08 -9.27 8.55
N ALA A 72 -3.75 -8.19 8.15
CA ALA A 72 -3.14 -6.86 8.03
C ALA A 72 -3.05 -6.10 9.37
N HIS A 73 -3.89 -6.44 10.35
CA HIS A 73 -3.99 -5.73 11.63
C HIS A 73 -2.87 -6.00 12.66
N PRO A 74 -2.28 -7.21 12.76
CA PRO A 74 -1.25 -7.49 13.74
C PRO A 74 -0.04 -6.55 13.66
N ARG A 75 0.60 -6.34 14.81
CA ARG A 75 1.81 -5.49 14.91
C ARG A 75 2.88 -5.95 13.92
N ASP A 76 3.41 -5.00 13.17
CA ASP A 76 4.46 -5.20 12.17
C ASP A 76 4.09 -6.21 11.06
N ALA A 77 2.78 -6.40 10.78
CA ALA A 77 2.29 -7.34 9.76
C ALA A 77 3.05 -7.23 8.43
N VAL A 78 3.35 -6.02 7.96
CA VAL A 78 4.10 -5.79 6.70
C VAL A 78 5.41 -6.60 6.60
N ARG A 79 6.06 -6.91 7.72
CA ARG A 79 7.39 -7.57 7.73
C ARG A 79 7.34 -9.10 7.77
N TRP A 80 6.24 -9.69 8.23
CA TRP A 80 6.21 -11.13 8.54
C TRP A 80 4.89 -11.82 8.18
N GLN A 81 3.79 -11.07 8.06
CA GLN A 81 2.55 -11.64 7.58
C GLN A 81 2.64 -11.94 6.09
N ARG A 82 1.82 -12.91 5.70
CA ARG A 82 1.65 -13.29 4.31
C ARG A 82 0.19 -13.14 3.94
N PHE A 83 -0.07 -12.67 2.74
CA PHE A 83 -1.38 -12.32 2.22
C PHE A 83 -1.69 -13.18 1.01
N TRP A 84 -2.94 -13.60 0.91
CA TRP A 84 -3.45 -14.29 -0.26
C TRP A 84 -3.37 -13.37 -1.46
N TRP A 85 -2.57 -13.79 -2.44
CA TRP A 85 -2.33 -13.08 -3.67
C TRP A 85 -2.43 -14.04 -4.84
N ARG A 86 -2.81 -13.54 -6.02
CA ARG A 86 -2.88 -14.36 -7.23
C ARG A 86 -1.48 -14.56 -7.81
N VAL A 87 -1.15 -15.80 -8.15
CA VAL A 87 0.15 -16.20 -8.70
C VAL A 87 0.00 -16.93 -10.04
N GLY A 88 1.02 -16.82 -10.89
CA GLY A 88 1.00 -17.32 -12.27
C GLY A 88 0.57 -16.27 -13.31
N ASP A 89 0.81 -16.58 -14.58
CA ASP A 89 0.95 -15.60 -15.68
C ASP A 89 -0.36 -14.99 -16.21
N GLY A 90 -1.44 -14.96 -15.42
CA GLY A 90 -2.73 -14.43 -15.88
C GLY A 90 -3.32 -15.19 -17.09
N GLY A 91 -2.77 -16.35 -17.42
CA GLY A 91 -3.29 -17.23 -18.45
C GLY A 91 -4.70 -17.69 -18.12
N ASP A 92 -5.53 -17.78 -19.15
CA ASP A 92 -6.93 -18.18 -19.08
C ASP A 92 -7.12 -19.42 -18.18
N ASP A 93 -7.80 -19.27 -17.04
CA ASP A 93 -8.16 -20.39 -16.16
C ASP A 93 -9.17 -21.34 -16.86
N ARG A 94 -9.63 -21.02 -18.07
CA ARG A 94 -10.44 -21.90 -18.92
C ARG A 94 -9.59 -23.03 -19.50
N VAL A 95 -9.79 -24.22 -18.95
CA VAL A 95 -9.57 -25.47 -19.70
C VAL A 95 -10.89 -25.79 -20.42
N ASN A 96 -10.88 -25.82 -21.76
CA ASN A 96 -11.99 -26.32 -22.59
C ASN A 96 -13.37 -25.66 -22.36
N GLY A 97 -13.44 -24.37 -22.03
CA GLY A 97 -14.71 -23.64 -21.92
C GLY A 97 -15.58 -24.01 -20.71
N VAL A 98 -15.02 -24.70 -19.71
CA VAL A 98 -15.70 -24.99 -18.44
C VAL A 98 -15.14 -24.08 -17.35
N GLU A 99 -15.97 -23.19 -16.82
CA GLU A 99 -15.68 -22.46 -15.58
C GLU A 99 -15.53 -23.47 -14.44
N GLY A 100 -14.34 -23.60 -13.84
CA GLY A 100 -14.17 -24.59 -12.78
C GLY A 100 -12.87 -24.59 -11.99
N LYS A 101 -11.81 -23.89 -12.41
CA LYS A 101 -10.60 -23.78 -11.59
C LYS A 101 -10.67 -22.53 -10.72
N LEU A 102 -10.60 -22.71 -9.40
CA LEU A 102 -10.41 -21.60 -8.47
C LEU A 102 -9.13 -20.83 -8.88
N PRO A 103 -9.14 -19.48 -8.80
CA PRO A 103 -7.97 -18.69 -9.14
C PRO A 103 -6.76 -19.18 -8.35
N ASN A 104 -5.64 -19.37 -9.04
CA ASN A 104 -4.40 -19.83 -8.43
C ASN A 104 -3.88 -18.73 -7.47
N VAL A 105 -4.05 -18.95 -6.17
CA VAL A 105 -3.68 -17.99 -5.13
C VAL A 105 -2.71 -18.64 -4.14
N ALA A 106 -1.70 -17.88 -3.73
CA ALA A 106 -0.71 -18.28 -2.75
C ALA A 106 -0.51 -17.19 -1.70
N LEU A 107 0.10 -17.54 -0.57
CA LEU A 107 0.46 -16.61 0.48
C LEU A 107 1.80 -15.96 0.13
N LEU A 108 1.81 -14.64 -0.07
CA LEU A 108 3.01 -13.84 -0.35
C LEU A 108 3.22 -12.78 0.73
N THR A 109 4.46 -12.43 1.05
CA THR A 109 4.77 -11.28 1.91
C THR A 109 4.46 -9.97 1.20
N ALA A 110 4.40 -8.86 1.95
CA ALA A 110 4.26 -7.54 1.34
C ALA A 110 5.42 -7.24 0.36
N ASP A 111 6.63 -7.67 0.70
CA ASP A 111 7.82 -7.58 -0.16
C ASP A 111 7.62 -8.33 -1.48
N GLU A 112 7.20 -9.59 -1.43
CA GLU A 112 6.96 -10.42 -2.62
C GLU A 112 5.83 -9.87 -3.51
N ILE A 113 4.82 -9.22 -2.92
CA ILE A 113 3.71 -8.59 -3.67
C ILE A 113 4.18 -7.29 -4.33
N VAL A 114 4.90 -6.44 -3.61
CA VAL A 114 5.30 -5.11 -4.11
C VAL A 114 6.50 -5.21 -5.04
N ASN A 115 7.56 -5.86 -4.60
CA ASN A 115 8.86 -5.95 -5.28
C ASN A 115 8.98 -7.18 -6.18
N GLY A 116 8.10 -8.17 -6.01
CA GLY A 116 8.06 -9.39 -6.83
C GLY A 116 8.81 -10.56 -6.19
N CYS A 117 8.62 -11.72 -6.79
CA CYS A 117 9.27 -12.98 -6.43
C CYS A 117 9.28 -13.91 -7.65
N GLN A 118 9.72 -15.16 -7.48
CA GLN A 118 9.71 -16.13 -8.57
C GLN A 118 8.31 -16.41 -9.14
N SER A 119 7.25 -16.30 -8.31
CA SER A 119 5.87 -16.65 -8.68
C SER A 119 4.99 -15.47 -9.10
N PHE A 120 5.49 -14.24 -8.94
CA PHE A 120 4.76 -13.02 -9.25
C PHE A 120 5.73 -11.90 -9.58
N LYS A 121 5.49 -11.19 -10.69
CA LYS A 121 6.38 -10.14 -11.20
C LYS A 121 6.58 -8.97 -10.20
N GLY A 122 5.60 -8.73 -9.34
CA GLY A 122 5.59 -7.59 -8.40
C GLY A 122 4.86 -6.38 -9.00
N ILE A 123 4.12 -5.66 -8.15
CA ILE A 123 3.35 -4.49 -8.60
C ILE A 123 4.28 -3.39 -9.14
N LEU A 124 5.44 -3.16 -8.52
CA LEU A 124 6.38 -2.14 -8.98
C LEU A 124 6.94 -2.46 -10.37
N ALA A 125 7.33 -3.71 -10.62
CA ALA A 125 7.81 -4.10 -11.94
C ALA A 125 6.73 -3.96 -13.02
N ILE A 126 5.47 -4.24 -12.69
CA ILE A 126 4.32 -4.02 -13.59
C ILE A 126 4.09 -2.52 -13.83
N ALA A 127 4.26 -1.68 -12.82
CA ALA A 127 4.19 -0.22 -12.98
C ALA A 127 5.34 0.34 -13.85
N GLU A 128 6.55 -0.21 -13.73
CA GLU A 128 7.69 0.14 -14.58
C GLU A 128 7.44 -0.23 -16.05
N ASP A 129 6.87 -1.41 -16.33
CA ASP A 129 6.47 -1.77 -17.69
C ASP A 129 5.44 -0.78 -18.25
N TYR A 130 4.44 -0.41 -17.44
CA TYR A 130 3.42 0.57 -17.82
C TYR A 130 4.05 1.91 -18.19
N MET A 131 4.94 2.44 -17.35
CA MET A 131 5.64 3.70 -17.64
C MET A 131 6.50 3.59 -18.91
N ALA A 132 7.10 2.43 -19.18
CA ALA A 132 7.85 2.20 -20.41
C ALA A 132 6.96 2.18 -21.66
N GLU A 133 5.80 1.52 -21.61
CA GLU A 133 4.86 1.48 -22.75
C GLU A 133 4.19 2.82 -23.02
N GLU A 134 3.83 3.57 -21.99
CA GLU A 134 3.24 4.91 -22.13
C GLU A 134 4.27 5.98 -22.51
N GLY A 135 5.55 5.61 -22.64
CA GLY A 135 6.59 6.49 -23.16
C GLY A 135 7.07 7.56 -22.16
N PHE A 136 7.03 7.28 -20.85
CA PHE A 136 7.59 8.18 -19.85
C PHE A 136 9.08 8.39 -20.13
N SER A 137 9.51 9.65 -20.13
CA SER A 137 10.90 10.06 -20.26
C SER A 137 11.75 9.59 -19.07
N LEU A 138 13.07 9.60 -19.25
CA LEU A 138 13.99 9.27 -18.16
C LEU A 138 13.81 10.23 -16.98
N ASP A 139 13.67 11.52 -17.25
CA ASP A 139 13.50 12.55 -16.23
C ASP A 139 12.21 12.34 -15.41
N GLU A 140 11.09 11.98 -16.06
CA GLU A 140 9.83 11.66 -15.36
C GLU A 140 9.98 10.43 -14.46
N LYS A 141 10.66 9.38 -14.94
CA LYS A 141 10.93 8.18 -14.13
C LYS A 141 11.85 8.50 -12.95
N GLU A 142 12.88 9.32 -13.15
CA GLU A 142 13.76 9.77 -12.06
C GLU A 142 13.02 10.60 -11.01
N GLN A 143 12.04 11.42 -11.41
CA GLN A 143 11.19 12.16 -10.48
C GLN A 143 10.25 11.25 -9.67
N LEU A 144 9.77 10.15 -10.25
CA LEU A 144 8.88 9.20 -9.58
C LEU A 144 9.63 8.20 -8.69
N ARG A 145 10.92 7.96 -8.99
CA ARG A 145 11.74 6.96 -8.31
C ARG A 145 11.76 7.10 -6.78
N PRO A 146 11.92 8.28 -6.16
CA PRO A 146 11.89 8.41 -4.70
C PRO A 146 10.57 7.93 -4.08
N TYR A 147 9.45 8.14 -4.76
CA TYR A 147 8.14 7.66 -4.31
C TYR A 147 8.07 6.14 -4.35
N LEU A 148 8.50 5.53 -5.44
CA LEU A 148 8.50 4.07 -5.60
C LEU A 148 9.50 3.38 -4.65
N ASP A 149 10.66 4.01 -4.41
CA ASP A 149 11.68 3.54 -3.48
C ASP A 149 11.19 3.53 -2.03
N LEU A 150 10.34 4.48 -1.64
CA LEU A 150 9.67 4.49 -0.33
C LEU A 150 8.76 3.26 -0.18
N ILE A 151 7.91 3.00 -1.17
CA ILE A 151 6.96 1.87 -1.15
C ILE A 151 7.72 0.54 -1.14
N SER A 152 8.71 0.40 -2.03
CA SER A 152 9.61 -0.76 -2.09
C SER A 152 10.33 -1.01 -0.76
N GLY A 153 10.88 0.06 -0.18
CA GLY A 153 11.64 0.01 1.07
C GLY A 153 10.77 -0.38 2.26
N ARG A 154 9.53 0.10 2.33
CA ARG A 154 8.58 -0.27 3.40
C ARG A 154 8.08 -1.70 3.25
N ALA A 155 7.79 -2.13 2.02
CA ALA A 155 7.33 -3.50 1.75
C ALA A 155 8.40 -4.54 2.09
N SER A 156 9.67 -4.26 1.77
CA SER A 156 10.84 -5.10 2.12
C SER A 156 11.23 -5.02 3.59
N GLY A 157 10.71 -4.05 4.34
CA GLY A 157 11.10 -3.76 5.72
C GLY A 157 12.47 -3.08 5.87
N ARG A 158 13.08 -2.63 4.76
CA ARG A 158 14.27 -1.76 4.75
C ARG A 158 13.98 -0.41 5.39
N LEU A 159 12.81 0.16 5.11
CA LEU A 159 12.31 1.41 5.69
C LEU A 159 11.20 1.10 6.70
N ARG A 160 11.05 1.96 7.70
CA ARG A 160 10.02 1.80 8.74
C ARG A 160 8.67 2.30 8.25
N THR A 161 7.60 1.75 8.81
CA THR A 161 6.26 2.35 8.68
C THR A 161 6.09 3.42 9.75
N ALA A 162 5.20 4.40 9.51
CA ALA A 162 4.87 5.41 10.51
C ALA A 162 4.46 4.79 11.86
N ALA A 163 3.62 3.74 11.83
CA ALA A 163 3.21 3.02 13.04
C ALA A 163 4.38 2.38 13.80
N ARG A 164 5.43 1.93 13.08
CA ARG A 164 6.64 1.39 13.71
C ARG A 164 7.48 2.51 14.32
N SER A 165 7.66 3.62 13.60
CA SER A 165 8.41 4.78 14.07
C SER A 165 7.80 5.39 15.34
N VAL A 166 6.49 5.58 15.37
CA VAL A 166 5.76 6.05 16.58
C VAL A 166 5.97 5.09 17.74
N ARG A 167 5.91 3.78 17.50
CA ARG A 167 6.12 2.79 18.55
C ARG A 167 7.55 2.80 19.06
N ASP A 168 8.53 2.85 18.17
CA ASP A 168 9.94 2.87 18.54
C ASP A 168 10.25 4.15 19.35
N PHE A 169 9.65 5.29 19.01
CA PHE A 169 9.72 6.52 19.80
C PHE A 169 9.21 6.33 21.22
N VAL A 170 7.96 5.87 21.38
CA VAL A 170 7.36 5.66 22.71
C VAL A 170 8.19 4.66 23.53
N MET A 171 8.61 3.56 22.92
CA MET A 171 9.39 2.51 23.61
C MET A 171 10.78 2.98 24.07
N GLN A 172 11.35 4.00 23.42
CA GLN A 172 12.65 4.59 23.75
C GLN A 172 12.53 5.83 24.62
N HIS A 173 11.32 6.34 24.85
CA HIS A 173 11.10 7.55 25.62
C HIS A 173 11.52 7.37 27.09
N PRO A 174 12.28 8.31 27.70
CA PRO A 174 12.76 8.17 29.08
C PRO A 174 11.64 7.99 30.12
N GLU A 175 10.49 8.62 29.90
CA GLU A 175 9.32 8.50 30.79
C GLU A 175 8.53 7.20 30.62
N TYR A 176 8.81 6.40 29.60
CA TYR A 176 8.00 5.21 29.32
C TYR A 176 8.29 4.08 30.30
N ALA A 177 7.33 3.82 31.18
CA ALA A 177 7.43 2.83 32.25
C ALA A 177 7.27 1.36 31.79
N ARG A 178 7.21 1.11 30.47
CA ARG A 178 6.99 -0.23 29.88
C ARG A 178 5.69 -0.91 30.32
N ASP A 179 4.69 -0.10 30.62
CA ASP A 179 3.37 -0.50 31.09
C ASP A 179 2.28 -0.37 30.01
N SER A 180 2.69 -0.09 28.76
CA SER A 180 1.80 0.20 27.63
C SER A 180 0.93 1.46 27.80
N GLN A 181 1.29 2.35 28.72
CA GLN A 181 0.64 3.65 28.88
C GLN A 181 1.48 4.76 28.24
N ILE A 182 0.79 5.74 27.65
CA ILE A 182 1.41 6.92 27.05
C ILE A 182 1.03 8.11 27.94
N SER A 183 2.00 8.65 28.67
CA SER A 183 1.81 9.86 29.49
C SER A 183 1.58 11.09 28.61
N GLU A 184 1.05 12.16 29.20
CA GLU A 184 0.93 13.45 28.52
C GLU A 184 2.29 13.98 28.05
N GLY A 185 3.37 13.74 28.81
CA GLY A 185 4.74 14.10 28.44
C GLY A 185 5.19 13.38 27.16
N ILE A 186 5.07 12.05 27.12
CA ILE A 186 5.40 11.25 25.92
C ILE A 186 4.58 11.72 24.71
N CYS A 187 3.28 11.99 24.90
CA CYS A 187 2.40 12.46 23.84
C CYS A 187 2.81 13.84 23.33
N PHE A 188 3.12 14.78 24.23
CA PHE A 188 3.60 16.10 23.88
C PHE A 188 4.88 16.03 23.05
N ASP A 189 5.88 15.28 23.51
CA ASP A 189 7.16 15.16 22.82
C ASP A 189 6.99 14.49 21.44
N LEU A 190 6.14 13.46 21.32
CA LEU A 190 5.81 12.86 20.03
C LEU A 190 5.21 13.88 19.05
N LEU A 191 4.28 14.71 19.51
CA LEU A 191 3.66 15.74 18.66
C LEU A 191 4.65 16.84 18.28
N GLN A 192 5.59 17.18 19.16
CA GLN A 192 6.67 18.11 18.83
C GLN A 192 7.57 17.54 17.74
N GLU A 193 7.98 16.28 17.85
CA GLU A 193 8.76 15.58 16.82
C GLU A 193 8.06 15.58 15.46
N ILE A 194 6.77 15.22 15.45
CA ILE A 194 5.95 15.24 14.22
C ILE A 194 5.91 16.66 13.63
N ARG A 195 5.70 17.68 14.45
CA ARG A 195 5.65 19.08 14.00
C ARG A 195 6.99 19.52 13.40
N GLU A 196 8.11 19.16 14.01
CA GLU A 196 9.44 19.51 13.49
C GLU A 196 9.73 18.87 12.12
N VAL A 197 9.29 17.63 11.93
CA VAL A 197 9.41 16.94 10.64
C VAL A 197 8.52 17.61 9.59
N VAL A 198 7.26 17.90 9.91
CA VAL A 198 6.31 18.55 8.98
C VAL A 198 6.76 19.97 8.61
N ASP A 199 7.32 20.72 9.57
CA ASP A 199 7.86 22.07 9.33
C ASP A 199 9.21 22.05 8.56
N GLY A 200 9.77 20.88 8.27
CA GLY A 200 11.08 20.73 7.62
C GLY A 200 12.27 21.15 8.50
N LYS A 201 12.07 21.25 9.82
CA LYS A 201 13.11 21.60 10.80
C LYS A 201 13.93 20.39 11.23
N ARG A 202 13.39 19.19 11.03
CA ARG A 202 14.04 17.91 11.29
C ARG A 202 13.90 17.01 10.08
N ASP A 203 14.95 16.22 9.83
CA ASP A 203 14.95 15.24 8.76
C ASP A 203 13.91 14.13 9.00
N ASN A 204 13.33 13.60 7.92
CA ASN A 204 12.28 12.60 7.98
C ASN A 204 12.82 11.18 8.26
N SER A 205 14.11 11.02 8.54
CA SER A 205 14.76 9.72 8.86
C SER A 205 14.14 8.97 10.03
N MET A 206 13.34 9.64 10.86
CA MET A 206 12.50 8.95 11.84
C MET A 206 11.42 8.09 11.18
N PHE A 207 10.83 8.54 10.07
CA PHE A 207 9.69 7.92 9.37
C PHE A 207 10.04 7.29 8.01
N THR A 208 11.25 7.55 7.49
CA THR A 208 11.81 6.93 6.26
C THR A 208 13.10 6.22 6.58
#